data_AF-A0A2R7SM25-F1
#
_entry.id   AF-A0A2R7SM25-F1
#
_cell.length_a   1.000
_cell.length_b   1.000
_cell.length_c   1.000
_cell.angle_alpha   90.00
_cell.angle_beta   90.00
_cell.angle_gamma   90.00
#
_symmetry.space_group_name_H-M   'P 1'
#
loop_
_entity.id
_entity.type
_entity.pdbx_description
1 polymer ?
#
loop_
_entity_poly.entity_id
_entity_poly.type
_entity_poly.pdbx_seq_one_letter_code
_entity_poly.pdbx_strand_id
1 'polypeptide(L)'
;IQYAGATYATPGWAWSSAPSEADLANWASAQDRSKTQRTDYAYDWRGQLSRSTSYDSVDSAGNGLGATSTQYVYDAAGQLIKTIDARSGATQSTYDGLGRVLTVTNALNQVSVNSYDDVGGAVRTTAFNGLITTSTFDKLGRAVSVVESGNTPVARYVTSANITLDGSSVSKTSGDGGWNAGVYSKQGIAGGAIVTFKPAQTDKYLMVGLNTDASTDSDYWGIDWAIYCDAGSIRIIESGTLIGEFGSYSSGDTLSVSYDGATIRYVRNGSVLRSVAVAITQPLYADSTFHSVGGKVTDLRFEPYTFADGVLVGEAGVAVDGSTATKTGGAADSWSSAFRSRVGYTGGASVSFRPAQANKHLMVGLNSDPAADTSYASLDWALWACDNGHLYIYENGNMIADAGAYNAGDLLSVSYDGTAVQYTKNGVVLRSVTTTITQPLYADSSFHTAGAQITDLVFTGGATLSGVKSYYDADSRLRMTQDALGNRQWFVYDEADRLVATINALGQLTETVYNKAGQVTQTIAYASLVNL
;
A
#
# COMPACT_ATOMS: atom_id res chain seq x y z
N ILE A 1 -1.20 25.83 20.86
CA ILE A 1 0.17 26.40 20.94
C ILE A 1 0.74 25.93 22.26
N GLN A 2 1.95 25.38 22.24
CA GLN A 2 2.61 24.74 23.38
C GLN A 2 3.26 25.79 24.28
N TYR A 3 2.98 25.81 25.61
CA TYR A 3 3.89 26.33 26.64
C TYR A 3 3.61 25.74 28.04
N ALA A 4 4.70 25.36 28.71
CA ALA A 4 4.82 24.67 29.99
C ALA A 4 4.26 25.43 31.21
N GLY A 5 3.81 24.69 32.23
CA GLY A 5 3.61 25.28 33.56
C GLY A 5 2.96 24.42 34.65
N ALA A 6 2.07 23.47 34.34
CA ALA A 6 1.44 22.66 35.40
C ALA A 6 1.02 21.28 34.90
N THR A 7 1.32 20.27 35.69
CA THR A 7 0.97 18.87 35.46
C THR A 7 -0.25 18.47 36.29
N TYR A 8 -1.22 17.77 35.70
CA TYR A 8 -2.26 17.06 36.46
C TYR A 8 -1.64 15.80 37.04
N ALA A 9 -1.61 15.61 38.36
CA ALA A 9 -1.04 14.42 38.98
C ALA A 9 -2.07 13.28 39.01
N THR A 10 -1.65 12.06 38.65
CA THR A 10 -2.41 10.80 38.79
C THR A 10 -1.92 10.03 40.02
N PRO A 11 -2.46 10.29 41.24
CA PRO A 11 -2.00 9.58 42.42
C PRO A 11 -2.59 8.16 42.44
N GLY A 12 -1.85 7.18 41.90
CA GLY A 12 -2.04 5.76 42.20
C GLY A 12 -3.44 5.20 41.93
N TRP A 13 -4.11 5.66 40.86
CA TRP A 13 -5.42 5.14 40.49
C TRP A 13 -5.35 3.67 40.04
N ALA A 14 -6.37 2.91 40.42
CA ALA A 14 -6.52 1.53 39.97
C ALA A 14 -6.71 1.49 38.44
N TRP A 15 -6.29 0.41 37.81
CA TRP A 15 -6.29 0.21 36.35
C TRP A 15 -7.69 0.30 35.68
N SER A 16 -8.76 0.31 36.49
CA SER A 16 -10.16 0.47 36.09
C SER A 16 -10.74 1.87 36.37
N SER A 17 -9.97 2.78 36.96
CA SER A 17 -10.41 4.13 37.34
C SER A 17 -9.77 5.20 36.46
N ALA A 18 -10.59 6.12 35.93
CA ALA A 18 -10.16 7.28 35.15
C ALA A 18 -10.71 8.57 35.81
N PRO A 19 -10.22 9.77 35.45
CA PRO A 19 -10.67 11.02 36.06
C PRO A 19 -12.18 11.16 35.96
N SER A 20 -12.81 11.71 37.00
CA SER A 20 -14.19 12.17 36.88
C SER A 20 -14.26 13.50 36.12
N GLU A 21 -15.44 13.82 35.60
CA GLU A 21 -15.71 15.14 35.01
C GLU A 21 -15.40 16.28 36.00
N ALA A 22 -15.73 16.09 37.28
CA ALA A 22 -15.44 17.06 38.34
C ALA A 22 -13.93 17.27 38.56
N ASP A 23 -13.14 16.19 38.49
CA ASP A 23 -11.69 16.28 38.63
C ASP A 23 -11.05 17.06 37.48
N LEU A 24 -11.51 16.80 36.25
CA LEU A 24 -11.06 17.53 35.07
C LEU A 24 -11.52 18.99 35.07
N ALA A 25 -12.76 19.27 35.46
CA ALA A 25 -13.28 20.63 35.56
C ALA A 25 -12.48 21.47 36.56
N ASN A 26 -12.15 20.88 37.72
CA ASN A 26 -11.30 21.51 38.73
C ASN A 26 -9.89 21.80 38.18
N TRP A 27 -9.26 20.83 37.52
CA TRP A 27 -7.94 21.04 36.93
C TRP A 27 -7.94 22.07 35.80
N ALA A 28 -8.90 21.97 34.87
CA ALA A 28 -9.04 22.86 33.73
C ALA A 28 -9.27 24.31 34.16
N SER A 29 -10.03 24.52 35.24
CA SER A 29 -10.27 25.85 35.82
C SER A 29 -9.00 26.53 36.36
N ALA A 30 -7.99 25.76 36.73
CA ALA A 30 -6.70 26.24 37.24
C ALA A 30 -5.66 26.50 36.13
N GLN A 31 -5.98 26.20 34.87
CA GLN A 31 -5.07 26.39 33.74
C GLN A 31 -5.16 27.79 33.14
N ASP A 32 -4.04 28.29 32.61
CA ASP A 32 -4.00 29.52 31.82
C ASP A 32 -4.66 29.29 30.45
N ARG A 33 -5.88 29.82 30.33
CA ARG A 33 -6.69 29.69 29.12
C ARG A 33 -6.04 30.31 27.89
N SER A 34 -5.12 31.28 28.06
CA SER A 34 -4.45 31.90 26.93
C SER A 34 -3.49 30.96 26.18
N LYS A 35 -3.18 29.81 26.79
CA LYS A 35 -2.37 28.74 26.22
C LYS A 35 -3.21 27.59 25.65
N THR A 36 -4.51 27.77 25.45
CA THR A 36 -5.38 26.73 24.86
C THR A 36 -5.51 26.90 23.34
N GLN A 37 -5.83 25.82 22.63
CA GLN A 37 -6.38 25.91 21.27
C GLN A 37 -7.87 25.67 21.34
N ARG A 38 -8.62 26.54 20.65
CA ARG A 38 -10.08 26.54 20.64
C ARG A 38 -10.60 26.39 19.22
N THR A 39 -11.58 25.51 19.04
CA THR A 39 -12.40 25.42 17.85
C THR A 39 -13.88 25.41 18.24
N ASP A 40 -14.67 26.27 17.61
CA ASP A 40 -16.12 26.40 17.83
C ASP A 40 -16.90 25.80 16.65
N TYR A 41 -18.03 25.15 16.95
CA TYR A 41 -18.93 24.56 15.96
C TYR A 41 -20.32 25.19 16.03
N ALA A 42 -20.88 25.54 14.87
CA ALA A 42 -22.25 26.04 14.74
C ALA A 42 -23.06 25.11 13.83
N TYR A 43 -24.30 24.81 14.22
CA TYR A 43 -25.19 23.90 13.51
C TYR A 43 -26.35 24.66 12.84
N ASP A 44 -26.84 24.13 11.72
CA ASP A 44 -28.07 24.60 11.10
C ASP A 44 -29.31 24.13 11.90
N TRP A 45 -30.49 24.56 11.49
CA TRP A 45 -31.76 24.21 12.16
C TRP A 45 -32.11 22.71 12.08
N ARG A 46 -31.46 21.94 11.19
CA ARG A 46 -31.57 20.48 11.10
C ARG A 46 -30.52 19.76 11.95
N GLY A 47 -29.67 20.51 12.65
CA GLY A 47 -28.60 19.98 13.47
C GLY A 47 -27.36 19.54 12.69
N GLN A 48 -27.19 19.98 11.44
CA GLN A 48 -26.02 19.68 10.63
C GLN A 48 -24.95 20.74 10.84
N LEU A 49 -23.67 20.34 10.88
CA LEU A 49 -22.56 21.27 11.17
C LEU A 49 -22.45 22.31 10.06
N SER A 50 -22.86 23.56 10.30
CA SER A 50 -22.85 24.63 9.31
C SER A 50 -21.54 25.42 9.24
N ARG A 51 -20.79 25.47 10.35
CA ARG A 51 -19.53 26.23 10.43
C ARG A 51 -18.64 25.71 11.55
N SER A 52 -17.35 25.64 11.26
CA SER A 52 -16.27 25.44 12.23
C SER A 52 -15.41 26.71 12.27
N THR A 53 -15.02 27.18 13.45
CA THR A 53 -14.15 28.36 13.62
C THR A 53 -13.00 27.99 14.54
N SER A 54 -11.78 27.98 14.00
CA SER A 54 -10.55 27.81 14.79
C SER A 54 -9.90 29.16 15.05
N TYR A 55 -9.27 29.31 16.21
CA TYR A 55 -8.63 30.55 16.62
C TYR A 55 -7.11 30.39 16.71
N ASP A 56 -6.37 31.39 16.26
CA ASP A 56 -4.90 31.40 16.28
C ASP A 56 -4.37 31.40 17.72
N SER A 57 -5.06 32.10 18.63
CA SER A 57 -4.77 32.10 20.06
C SER A 57 -6.04 32.28 20.90
N VAL A 58 -5.90 32.18 22.21
CA VAL A 58 -6.99 32.42 23.17
C VAL A 58 -6.51 33.48 24.16
N ASP A 59 -7.40 34.35 24.65
CA ASP A 59 -7.06 35.33 25.70
C ASP A 59 -7.17 34.73 27.10
N SER A 60 -6.80 35.50 28.14
CA SER A 60 -6.87 35.05 29.53
C SER A 60 -8.30 34.78 30.03
N ALA A 61 -9.32 35.28 29.34
CA ALA A 61 -10.72 35.03 29.62
C ALA A 61 -11.27 33.79 28.88
N GLY A 62 -10.49 33.16 28.00
CA GLY A 62 -10.92 32.01 27.21
C GLY A 62 -11.57 32.37 25.86
N ASN A 63 -11.54 33.65 25.45
CA ASN A 63 -12.04 34.07 24.16
C ASN A 63 -11.00 33.80 23.07
N GLY A 64 -11.44 33.29 21.93
CA GLY A 64 -10.55 33.06 20.79
C GLY A 64 -10.19 34.36 20.06
N LEU A 65 -8.93 34.50 19.66
CA LEU A 65 -8.36 35.61 18.89
C LEU A 65 -7.81 35.08 17.56
N GLY A 66 -7.89 35.87 16.47
CA GLY A 66 -7.41 35.45 15.14
C GLY A 66 -8.24 34.30 14.57
N ALA A 67 -9.53 34.54 14.33
CA ALA A 67 -10.45 33.49 13.90
C ALA A 67 -10.31 33.16 12.40
N THR A 68 -10.22 31.86 12.08
CA THR A 68 -10.39 31.32 10.73
C THR A 68 -11.59 30.38 10.74
N SER A 69 -12.52 30.56 9.79
CA SER A 69 -13.71 29.73 9.70
C SER A 69 -13.75 28.87 8.43
N THR A 70 -14.28 27.66 8.57
CA THR A 70 -14.71 26.79 7.47
C THR A 70 -16.23 26.63 7.52
N GLN A 71 -16.90 26.89 6.40
CA GLN A 71 -18.37 26.79 6.28
C GLN A 71 -18.77 25.53 5.53
N TYR A 72 -19.94 24.99 5.86
CA TYR A 72 -20.51 23.78 5.29
C TYR A 72 -21.94 24.06 4.83
N VAL A 73 -22.27 23.67 3.61
CA VAL A 73 -23.60 23.86 3.01
C VAL A 73 -24.15 22.51 2.61
N TYR A 74 -25.39 22.26 3.01
CA TYR A 74 -26.09 21.02 2.75
C TYR A 74 -27.28 21.24 1.82
N ASP A 75 -27.62 20.25 1.00
CA ASP A 75 -28.84 20.25 0.21
C ASP A 75 -30.08 19.97 1.09
N ALA A 76 -31.27 19.89 0.46
CA ALA A 76 -32.53 19.60 1.16
C ALA A 76 -32.58 18.18 1.76
N ALA A 77 -31.87 17.22 1.16
CA ALA A 77 -31.75 15.85 1.66
C ALA A 77 -30.72 15.71 2.80
N GLY A 78 -29.98 16.78 3.12
CA GLY A 78 -28.98 16.81 4.17
C GLY A 78 -27.58 16.38 3.73
N GLN A 79 -27.30 16.33 2.43
CA GLN A 79 -26.01 15.94 1.87
C GLN A 79 -25.09 17.16 1.75
N LEU A 80 -23.80 17.02 2.06
CA LEU A 80 -22.84 18.12 2.07
C LEU A 80 -22.42 18.52 0.65
N ILE A 81 -23.01 19.59 0.11
CA ILE A 81 -22.74 20.04 -1.26
C ILE A 81 -21.60 21.05 -1.37
N LYS A 82 -21.18 21.68 -0.27
CA LYS A 82 -20.08 22.65 -0.30
C LYS A 82 -19.37 22.79 1.04
N THR A 83 -18.04 22.83 0.98
CA THR A 83 -17.16 23.23 2.08
C THR A 83 -16.38 24.46 1.64
N ILE A 84 -16.36 25.52 2.43
CA ILE A 84 -15.66 26.78 2.14
C ILE A 84 -14.66 27.02 3.25
N ASP A 85 -13.38 26.79 2.95
CA ASP A 85 -12.28 27.07 3.87
C ASP A 85 -11.73 28.48 3.58
N ALA A 86 -11.59 29.30 4.63
CA ALA A 86 -11.13 30.68 4.50
C ALA A 86 -9.68 30.83 3.98
N ARG A 87 -8.86 29.78 4.05
CA ARG A 87 -7.44 29.78 3.62
C ARG A 87 -7.23 29.04 2.31
N SER A 88 -7.99 27.96 2.06
CA SER A 88 -7.77 27.07 0.92
C SER A 88 -8.84 27.13 -0.18
N GLY A 89 -9.94 27.87 0.03
CA GLY A 89 -11.00 28.05 -0.97
C GLY A 89 -12.15 27.07 -0.81
N ALA A 90 -12.98 26.92 -1.86
CA ALA A 90 -14.21 26.12 -1.78
C ALA A 90 -14.07 24.75 -2.47
N THR A 91 -14.53 23.69 -1.81
CA THR A 91 -14.76 22.36 -2.39
C THR A 91 -16.27 22.12 -2.52
N GLN A 92 -16.72 21.57 -3.64
CA GLN A 92 -18.14 21.32 -3.93
C GLN A 92 -18.34 19.86 -4.31
N SER A 93 -19.48 19.28 -3.92
CA SER A 93 -19.82 17.89 -4.24
C SER A 93 -21.22 17.76 -4.82
N THR A 94 -21.42 16.80 -5.71
CA THR A 94 -22.75 16.39 -6.21
C THR A 94 -23.01 14.93 -5.89
N TYR A 95 -24.27 14.52 -5.88
CA TYR A 95 -24.71 13.20 -5.44
C TYR A 95 -25.74 12.59 -6.39
N ASP A 96 -25.81 11.26 -6.42
CA ASP A 96 -26.89 10.53 -7.09
C ASP A 96 -28.14 10.38 -6.21
N GLY A 97 -29.20 9.77 -6.75
CA GLY A 97 -30.46 9.57 -6.03
C GLY A 97 -30.38 8.60 -4.84
N LEU A 98 -29.26 7.90 -4.66
CA LEU A 98 -28.98 7.02 -3.52
C LEU A 98 -28.05 7.67 -2.49
N GLY A 99 -27.66 8.93 -2.72
CA GLY A 99 -26.81 9.71 -1.83
C GLY A 99 -25.31 9.43 -1.96
N ARG A 100 -24.88 8.83 -3.08
CA ARG A 100 -23.46 8.57 -3.36
C ARG A 100 -22.86 9.72 -4.13
N VAL A 101 -21.60 10.06 -3.84
CA VAL A 101 -20.91 11.21 -4.46
C VAL A 101 -20.67 10.96 -5.94
N LEU A 102 -21.20 11.81 -6.82
CA LEU A 102 -20.95 11.75 -8.27
C LEU A 102 -19.75 12.59 -8.69
N THR A 103 -19.65 13.83 -8.21
CA THR A 103 -18.50 14.69 -8.52
C THR A 103 -18.02 15.41 -7.28
N VAL A 104 -16.72 15.72 -7.26
CA VAL A 104 -16.12 16.66 -6.31
C VAL A 104 -15.33 17.68 -7.11
N THR A 105 -15.54 18.97 -6.87
CA THR A 105 -14.77 20.08 -7.45
C THR A 105 -13.94 20.72 -6.35
N ASN A 106 -12.63 20.75 -6.48
CA ASN A 106 -11.75 21.37 -5.47
C ASN A 106 -11.61 22.89 -5.69
N ALA A 107 -10.89 23.56 -4.79
CA ALA A 107 -10.68 25.01 -4.83
C ALA A 107 -9.88 25.51 -6.06
N LEU A 108 -9.16 24.62 -6.75
CA LEU A 108 -8.46 24.90 -8.00
C LEU A 108 -9.36 24.70 -9.24
N ASN A 109 -10.67 24.47 -9.02
CA ASN A 109 -11.66 24.10 -10.04
C ASN A 109 -11.35 22.79 -10.78
N GLN A 110 -10.54 21.91 -10.21
CA GLN A 110 -10.33 20.56 -10.74
C GLN A 110 -11.48 19.67 -10.29
N VAL A 111 -11.88 18.72 -11.13
CA VAL A 111 -13.05 17.86 -10.89
C VAL A 111 -12.63 16.39 -10.79
N SER A 112 -13.02 15.76 -9.69
CA SER A 112 -13.03 14.31 -9.51
C SER A 112 -14.43 13.77 -9.83
N VAL A 113 -14.53 12.62 -10.50
CA VAL A 113 -15.81 12.04 -10.96
C VAL A 113 -15.90 10.58 -10.57
N ASN A 114 -16.97 10.20 -9.87
CA ASN A 114 -17.31 8.80 -9.61
C ASN A 114 -18.47 8.35 -10.51
N SER A 115 -18.44 7.10 -10.91
CA SER A 115 -19.51 6.41 -11.61
C SER A 115 -19.75 5.05 -10.97
N TYR A 116 -21.01 4.67 -10.84
CA TYR A 116 -21.45 3.46 -10.13
C TYR A 116 -22.21 2.56 -11.11
N ASP A 117 -21.78 1.31 -11.24
CA ASP A 117 -22.48 0.25 -11.96
C ASP A 117 -23.00 -0.76 -10.94
N ASP A 118 -24.26 -0.58 -10.56
CA ASP A 118 -24.92 -1.41 -9.56
C ASP A 118 -25.21 -2.85 -10.06
N VAL A 119 -25.28 -3.04 -11.38
CA VAL A 119 -25.56 -4.36 -11.98
C VAL A 119 -24.27 -5.17 -12.11
N GLY A 120 -23.19 -4.53 -12.55
CA GLY A 120 -21.85 -5.13 -12.63
C GLY A 120 -21.07 -5.11 -11.32
N GLY A 121 -21.59 -4.44 -10.29
CA GLY A 121 -20.95 -4.31 -8.97
C GLY A 121 -19.65 -3.49 -9.02
N ALA A 122 -19.59 -2.45 -9.85
CA ALA A 122 -18.37 -1.67 -10.05
C ALA A 122 -18.50 -0.19 -9.64
N VAL A 123 -17.40 0.39 -9.18
CA VAL A 123 -17.24 1.83 -8.89
C VAL A 123 -16.01 2.31 -9.62
N ARG A 124 -16.17 3.35 -10.44
CA ARG A 124 -15.09 3.97 -11.20
C ARG A 124 -14.92 5.42 -10.79
N THR A 125 -13.77 5.74 -10.21
CA THR A 125 -13.39 7.04 -9.66
C THR A 125 -12.29 7.65 -10.50
N THR A 126 -12.52 8.82 -11.09
CA THR A 126 -11.51 9.65 -11.77
C THR A 126 -11.07 10.75 -10.81
N ALA A 127 -9.86 10.68 -10.26
CA ALA A 127 -9.32 11.64 -9.32
C ALA A 127 -8.98 13.00 -9.97
N PHE A 128 -8.67 14.01 -9.17
CA PHE A 128 -8.33 15.37 -9.64
C PHE A 128 -7.11 15.43 -10.58
N ASN A 129 -6.19 14.47 -10.45
CA ASN A 129 -5.01 14.31 -11.31
C ASN A 129 -5.30 13.45 -12.57
N GLY A 130 -6.54 12.99 -12.74
CA GLY A 130 -6.99 12.14 -13.83
C GLY A 130 -6.80 10.63 -13.60
N LEU A 131 -6.23 10.19 -12.47
CA LEU A 131 -6.09 8.77 -12.12
C LEU A 131 -7.48 8.13 -12.01
N ILE A 132 -7.71 7.03 -12.71
CA ILE A 132 -9.00 6.34 -12.77
C ILE A 132 -8.90 5.01 -12.02
N THR A 133 -9.46 4.93 -10.83
CA THR A 133 -9.57 3.69 -10.07
C THR A 133 -10.92 3.04 -10.35
N THR A 134 -10.92 1.81 -10.88
CA THR A 134 -12.12 0.99 -11.06
C THR A 134 -12.08 -0.16 -10.06
N SER A 135 -12.95 -0.12 -9.05
CA SER A 135 -13.13 -1.19 -8.08
C SER A 135 -14.36 -2.02 -8.45
N THR A 136 -14.27 -3.35 -8.45
CA THR A 136 -15.41 -4.27 -8.59
C THR A 136 -15.62 -5.00 -7.27
N PHE A 137 -16.87 -5.34 -6.98
CA PHE A 137 -17.31 -5.90 -5.71
C PHE A 137 -18.20 -7.13 -5.93
N ASP A 138 -18.14 -8.08 -5.01
CA ASP A 138 -19.06 -9.20 -4.99
C ASP A 138 -20.43 -8.81 -4.38
N LYS A 139 -21.39 -9.73 -4.42
CA LYS A 139 -22.74 -9.50 -3.89
C LYS A 139 -22.79 -9.28 -2.37
N LEU A 140 -21.68 -9.51 -1.66
CA LEU A 140 -21.54 -9.26 -0.23
C LEU A 140 -20.82 -7.92 0.05
N GLY A 141 -20.51 -7.14 -0.99
CA GLY A 141 -19.87 -5.83 -0.89
C GLY A 141 -18.36 -5.87 -0.70
N ARG A 142 -17.72 -7.03 -0.91
CA ARG A 142 -16.27 -7.18 -0.77
C ARG A 142 -15.60 -6.87 -2.11
N ALA A 143 -14.51 -6.10 -2.09
CA ALA A 143 -13.76 -5.80 -3.31
C ALA A 143 -13.17 -7.08 -3.90
N VAL A 144 -13.49 -7.34 -5.17
CA VAL A 144 -13.01 -8.49 -5.97
C VAL A 144 -11.84 -8.09 -6.85
N SER A 145 -11.83 -6.85 -7.34
CA SER A 145 -10.72 -6.29 -8.11
C SER A 145 -10.66 -4.79 -7.91
N VAL A 146 -9.45 -4.24 -7.77
CA VAL A 146 -9.21 -2.81 -7.86
C VAL A 146 -8.21 -2.60 -8.97
N VAL A 147 -8.64 -1.94 -10.03
CA VAL A 147 -7.82 -1.59 -11.18
C VAL A 147 -7.59 -0.09 -11.14
N GLU A 148 -6.40 0.31 -10.75
CA GLU A 148 -5.95 1.68 -10.96
C GLU A 148 -5.49 1.81 -12.41
N SER A 149 -6.38 2.29 -13.27
CA SER A 149 -5.97 2.84 -14.56
C SER A 149 -5.68 4.31 -14.31
N GLY A 150 -4.43 4.68 -14.12
CA GLY A 150 -4.15 6.10 -14.15
C GLY A 150 -4.75 6.77 -15.41
N ASN A 151 -4.94 8.08 -15.37
CA ASN A 151 -3.85 8.79 -16.02
C ASN A 151 -2.54 8.25 -15.44
N THR A 152 -2.07 7.13 -16.01
CA THR A 152 -0.67 7.09 -16.36
C THR A 152 -0.53 8.49 -16.99
N PRO A 153 0.47 9.30 -16.65
CA PRO A 153 1.11 9.93 -17.77
C PRO A 153 1.37 8.73 -18.69
N VAL A 154 0.46 8.43 -19.64
CA VAL A 154 0.74 7.61 -20.81
C VAL A 154 2.10 8.12 -21.14
N ALA A 155 3.18 7.37 -20.95
CA ALA A 155 4.48 7.99 -20.73
C ALA A 155 4.78 8.87 -21.94
N ARG A 156 4.49 10.20 -21.90
CA ARG A 156 3.77 10.89 -23.01
C ARG A 156 4.19 10.32 -24.34
N TYR A 157 3.51 9.25 -24.77
CA TYR A 157 4.06 8.42 -25.84
C TYR A 157 4.02 9.31 -27.06
N VAL A 158 5.19 9.68 -27.54
CA VAL A 158 5.28 10.48 -28.75
C VAL A 158 5.19 9.47 -29.88
N THR A 159 4.14 9.61 -30.67
CA THR A 159 3.96 8.82 -31.88
C THR A 159 4.76 9.45 -33.01
N SER A 160 5.55 8.66 -33.73
CA SER A 160 6.05 9.11 -35.02
C SER A 160 4.95 9.05 -36.09
N ALA A 161 5.24 9.52 -37.31
CA ALA A 161 4.30 9.46 -38.41
C ALA A 161 3.83 8.01 -38.67
N ASN A 162 2.57 7.85 -39.11
CA ASN A 162 1.94 6.56 -39.40
C ASN A 162 1.57 5.66 -38.21
N ILE A 163 1.79 6.14 -36.97
CA ILE A 163 1.34 5.45 -35.77
C ILE A 163 0.03 6.04 -35.27
N THR A 164 -0.87 5.16 -34.85
CA THR A 164 -2.04 5.51 -34.04
C THR A 164 -1.88 4.89 -32.66
N LEU A 165 -2.02 5.74 -31.64
CA LEU A 165 -2.08 5.35 -30.23
C LEU A 165 -3.51 5.57 -29.73
N ASP A 166 -4.20 4.49 -29.39
CA ASP A 166 -5.56 4.51 -28.83
C ASP A 166 -5.54 3.79 -27.47
N GLY A 167 -5.61 4.57 -26.40
CA GLY A 167 -5.35 4.09 -25.04
C GLY A 167 -3.95 3.47 -24.92
N SER A 168 -3.88 2.19 -24.58
CA SER A 168 -2.65 1.38 -24.51
C SER A 168 -2.39 0.54 -25.77
N SER A 169 -3.15 0.77 -26.84
CA SER A 169 -2.96 0.09 -28.12
C SER A 169 -2.17 0.95 -29.09
N VAL A 170 -1.08 0.41 -29.64
CA VAL A 170 -0.26 1.06 -30.66
C VAL A 170 -0.40 0.29 -31.95
N SER A 171 -0.61 0.99 -33.06
CA SER A 171 -0.73 0.37 -34.38
C SER A 171 -0.07 1.22 -35.45
N LYS A 172 0.67 0.59 -36.37
CA LYS A 172 1.07 1.22 -37.63
C LYS A 172 -0.09 1.16 -38.60
N THR A 173 -0.72 2.30 -38.88
CA THR A 173 -1.97 2.38 -39.64
C THR A 173 -1.78 2.76 -41.10
N SER A 174 -0.64 3.36 -41.46
CA SER A 174 -0.30 3.79 -42.82
C SER A 174 1.20 3.69 -43.11
N GLY A 175 1.64 4.20 -44.26
CA GLY A 175 3.04 4.19 -44.68
C GLY A 175 3.46 2.92 -45.44
N ASP A 176 4.77 2.69 -45.49
CA ASP A 176 5.40 1.54 -46.17
C ASP A 176 5.86 0.46 -45.17
N GLY A 177 6.34 -0.67 -45.71
CA GLY A 177 6.98 -1.73 -44.94
C GLY A 177 8.41 -1.36 -44.59
N GLY A 178 8.59 -0.47 -43.61
CA GLY A 178 9.89 0.02 -43.17
C GLY A 178 9.92 0.26 -41.66
N TRP A 179 11.10 0.13 -41.05
CA TRP A 179 11.36 0.38 -39.62
C TRP A 179 11.44 1.88 -39.32
N ASN A 180 10.36 2.61 -39.60
CA ASN A 180 10.32 4.08 -39.58
C ASN A 180 9.08 4.61 -38.83
N ALA A 181 8.44 3.78 -38.01
CA ALA A 181 7.22 4.14 -37.30
C ALA A 181 7.22 3.52 -35.90
N GLY A 182 6.96 4.30 -34.85
CA GLY A 182 7.06 3.82 -33.48
C GLY A 182 6.46 4.76 -32.44
N VAL A 183 6.49 4.32 -31.20
CA VAL A 183 6.23 5.15 -30.03
C VAL A 183 7.40 5.09 -29.05
N TYR A 184 7.64 6.20 -28.39
CA TYR A 184 8.64 6.29 -27.34
C TYR A 184 8.15 7.15 -26.19
N SER A 185 8.67 6.92 -24.99
CA SER A 185 8.31 7.73 -23.83
C SER A 185 9.11 9.03 -23.78
N LYS A 186 8.45 10.16 -23.54
CA LYS A 186 9.14 11.45 -23.33
C LYS A 186 9.83 11.55 -21.96
N GLN A 187 9.38 10.75 -21.00
CA GLN A 187 9.93 10.71 -19.65
C GLN A 187 10.60 9.36 -19.44
N GLY A 188 11.77 9.42 -18.80
CA GLY A 188 12.53 8.25 -18.42
C GLY A 188 12.37 7.93 -16.94
N ILE A 189 12.68 6.69 -16.56
CA ILE A 189 12.59 6.17 -15.21
C ILE A 189 13.96 5.69 -14.76
N ALA A 190 14.44 6.21 -13.63
CA ALA A 190 15.73 5.82 -13.04
C ALA A 190 15.56 4.71 -12.00
N GLY A 191 16.61 3.93 -11.75
CA GLY A 191 16.66 2.94 -10.67
C GLY A 191 16.01 1.58 -10.97
N GLY A 192 15.16 1.51 -12.00
CA GLY A 192 14.53 0.27 -12.45
C GLY A 192 13.29 0.57 -13.27
N ALA A 193 13.12 -0.09 -14.42
CA ALA A 193 12.02 0.18 -15.34
C ALA A 193 11.56 -1.09 -16.05
N ILE A 194 10.28 -1.16 -16.39
CA ILE A 194 9.71 -2.27 -17.17
C ILE A 194 8.83 -1.72 -18.28
N VAL A 195 8.97 -2.30 -19.47
CA VAL A 195 7.99 -2.16 -20.55
C VAL A 195 7.31 -3.51 -20.77
N THR A 196 5.99 -3.49 -20.80
CA THR A 196 5.14 -4.67 -21.02
C THR A 196 4.21 -4.42 -22.18
N PHE A 197 3.95 -5.44 -23.01
CA PHE A 197 3.04 -5.34 -24.16
C PHE A 197 2.52 -6.71 -24.58
N LYS A 198 1.48 -6.72 -25.41
CA LYS A 198 0.92 -7.92 -26.03
C LYS A 198 0.84 -7.77 -27.55
N PRO A 199 1.55 -8.58 -28.34
CA PRO A 199 1.39 -8.57 -29.80
C PRO A 199 -0.01 -9.04 -30.17
N ALA A 200 -0.70 -8.28 -31.03
CA ALA A 200 -2.06 -8.61 -31.47
C ALA A 200 -2.05 -9.58 -32.66
N GLN A 201 -0.92 -9.70 -33.36
CA GLN A 201 -0.75 -10.59 -34.50
C GLN A 201 0.60 -11.31 -34.45
N THR A 202 0.68 -12.46 -35.09
CA THR A 202 1.90 -13.28 -35.20
C THR A 202 2.51 -13.23 -36.59
N ASP A 203 1.93 -12.50 -37.55
CA ASP A 203 2.41 -12.42 -38.94
C ASP A 203 3.04 -11.05 -39.27
N LYS A 204 3.37 -10.28 -38.24
CA LYS A 204 3.88 -8.90 -38.35
C LYS A 204 5.26 -8.76 -37.70
N TYR A 205 5.98 -7.72 -38.12
CA TYR A 205 7.31 -7.37 -37.65
C TYR A 205 7.23 -6.09 -36.82
N LEU A 206 7.56 -6.19 -35.52
CA LEU A 206 7.62 -5.06 -34.58
C LEU A 206 8.63 -5.32 -33.46
N MET A 207 9.15 -4.26 -32.86
CA MET A 207 10.04 -4.31 -31.71
C MET A 207 9.55 -3.37 -30.62
N VAL A 208 9.66 -3.79 -29.36
CA VAL A 208 9.37 -2.97 -28.17
C VAL A 208 10.44 -3.26 -27.13
N GLY A 209 10.93 -2.21 -26.46
CA GLY A 209 12.08 -2.33 -25.58
C GLY A 209 12.34 -1.13 -24.68
N LEU A 210 13.49 -1.18 -24.02
CA LEU A 210 14.03 -0.13 -23.18
C LEU A 210 15.23 0.54 -23.87
N ASN A 211 15.38 1.83 -23.65
CA ASN A 211 16.43 2.66 -24.23
C ASN A 211 17.03 3.60 -23.15
N THR A 212 18.32 3.92 -23.24
CA THR A 212 18.99 4.92 -22.39
C THR A 212 19.04 6.31 -23.01
N ASP A 213 18.81 6.44 -24.32
CA ASP A 213 18.73 7.74 -24.98
C ASP A 213 17.33 8.36 -24.86
N ALA A 214 17.28 9.66 -24.59
CA ALA A 214 16.05 10.47 -24.53
C ALA A 214 15.67 11.07 -25.90
N SER A 215 16.60 11.06 -26.89
CA SER A 215 16.38 11.54 -28.26
C SER A 215 16.04 10.42 -29.24
N THR A 216 15.10 9.58 -28.85
CA THR A 216 14.73 8.38 -29.62
C THR A 216 14.11 8.74 -30.97
N ASP A 217 14.56 8.06 -32.02
CA ASP A 217 13.91 8.02 -33.32
C ASP A 217 13.10 6.72 -33.46
N SER A 218 12.41 6.54 -34.58
CA SER A 218 11.59 5.34 -34.82
C SER A 218 12.38 4.18 -35.43
N ASP A 219 13.72 4.23 -35.40
CA ASP A 219 14.57 3.23 -36.03
C ASP A 219 14.98 2.14 -35.03
N TYR A 220 15.09 0.91 -35.50
CA TYR A 220 15.39 -0.24 -34.63
C TYR A 220 16.80 -0.22 -34.02
N TRP A 221 17.74 0.52 -34.63
CA TRP A 221 19.12 0.64 -34.13
C TRP A 221 19.20 1.44 -32.84
N GLY A 222 18.21 2.30 -32.57
CA GLY A 222 18.18 3.16 -31.40
C GLY A 222 17.78 2.46 -30.10
N ILE A 223 17.20 1.24 -30.17
CA ILE A 223 16.69 0.55 -28.98
C ILE A 223 17.79 -0.33 -28.35
N ASP A 224 18.13 -0.04 -27.09
CA ASP A 224 19.20 -0.73 -26.37
C ASP A 224 18.85 -2.17 -25.99
N TRP A 225 17.62 -2.44 -25.55
CA TRP A 225 17.18 -3.79 -25.19
C TRP A 225 15.76 -4.03 -25.67
N ALA A 226 15.57 -4.88 -26.68
CA ALA A 226 14.26 -5.06 -27.31
C ALA A 226 13.89 -6.53 -27.50
N ILE A 227 12.59 -6.79 -27.38
CA ILE A 227 11.97 -7.99 -27.94
C ILE A 227 11.54 -7.67 -29.37
N TYR A 228 12.11 -8.39 -30.33
CA TYR A 228 11.70 -8.38 -31.73
C TYR A 228 10.70 -9.50 -32.00
N CYS A 229 9.46 -9.12 -32.27
CA CYS A 229 8.44 -10.01 -32.79
C CYS A 229 8.64 -10.21 -34.29
N ASP A 230 9.21 -11.35 -34.67
CA ASP A 230 9.60 -11.72 -36.04
C ASP A 230 8.66 -12.78 -36.62
N ALA A 231 7.48 -12.37 -37.12
CA ALA A 231 6.51 -13.26 -37.76
C ALA A 231 6.26 -14.58 -36.99
N GLY A 232 6.01 -14.46 -35.67
CA GLY A 232 5.66 -15.57 -34.79
C GLY A 232 6.82 -16.08 -33.94
N SER A 233 8.06 -15.68 -34.26
CA SER A 233 9.24 -15.93 -33.44
C SER A 233 9.59 -14.73 -32.55
N ILE A 234 10.05 -15.00 -31.34
CA ILE A 234 10.65 -14.02 -30.45
C ILE A 234 12.15 -13.99 -30.74
N ARG A 235 12.65 -12.83 -31.12
CA ARG A 235 14.08 -12.53 -31.20
C ARG A 235 14.45 -11.47 -30.18
N ILE A 236 15.71 -11.44 -29.77
CA ILE A 236 16.22 -10.44 -28.83
C ILE A 236 17.27 -9.58 -29.51
N ILE A 237 17.13 -8.26 -29.36
CA ILE A 237 18.10 -7.25 -29.79
C ILE A 237 18.75 -6.64 -28.54
N GLU A 238 20.08 -6.54 -28.53
CA GLU A 238 20.88 -5.85 -27.51
C GLU A 238 21.80 -4.85 -28.23
N SER A 239 21.69 -3.57 -27.90
CA SER A 239 22.42 -2.43 -28.48
C SER A 239 22.43 -2.47 -30.03
N GLY A 240 21.24 -2.59 -30.63
CA GLY A 240 21.07 -2.69 -32.09
C GLY A 240 21.53 -4.00 -32.74
N THR A 241 22.06 -4.96 -31.97
CA THR A 241 22.56 -6.25 -32.48
C THR A 241 21.58 -7.38 -32.21
N LEU A 242 21.26 -8.18 -33.25
CA LEU A 242 20.47 -9.40 -33.09
C LEU A 242 21.26 -10.47 -32.34
N ILE A 243 20.76 -10.86 -31.17
CA ILE A 243 21.37 -11.88 -30.31
C ILE A 243 20.98 -13.30 -30.71
N GLY A 244 19.72 -13.50 -31.11
CA GLY A 244 19.24 -14.83 -31.51
C GLY A 244 17.71 -14.96 -31.47
N GLU A 245 17.25 -16.18 -31.70
CA GLU A 245 15.84 -16.59 -31.61
C GLU A 245 15.59 -17.35 -30.30
N PHE A 246 14.53 -16.97 -29.59
CA PHE A 246 14.21 -17.39 -28.22
C PHE A 246 12.80 -18.01 -28.12
N GLY A 247 12.41 -18.76 -29.15
CA GLY A 247 11.13 -19.45 -29.23
C GLY A 247 10.05 -18.65 -29.95
N SER A 248 8.80 -19.10 -29.86
CA SER A 248 7.65 -18.48 -30.53
C SER A 248 6.74 -17.72 -29.56
N TYR A 249 5.90 -16.84 -30.11
CA TYR A 249 4.83 -16.16 -29.38
C TYR A 249 3.48 -16.35 -30.09
N SER A 250 2.40 -16.26 -29.31
CA SER A 250 1.02 -16.23 -29.78
C SER A 250 0.42 -14.83 -29.61
N SER A 251 -0.63 -14.54 -30.37
CA SER A 251 -1.42 -13.32 -30.15
C SER A 251 -1.95 -13.30 -28.71
N GLY A 252 -1.77 -12.18 -28.01
CA GLY A 252 -2.19 -11.99 -26.63
C GLY A 252 -1.21 -12.46 -25.56
N ASP A 253 -0.08 -13.10 -25.92
CA ASP A 253 1.01 -13.38 -24.98
C ASP A 253 1.51 -12.07 -24.36
N THR A 254 1.83 -12.10 -23.06
CA THR A 254 2.44 -10.97 -22.37
C THR A 254 3.95 -11.04 -22.52
N LEU A 255 4.53 -10.03 -23.16
CA LEU A 255 5.97 -9.88 -23.35
C LEU A 255 6.47 -8.68 -22.55
N SER A 256 7.65 -8.81 -21.94
CA SER A 256 8.26 -7.69 -21.22
C SER A 256 9.78 -7.66 -21.27
N VAL A 257 10.31 -6.44 -21.17
CA VAL A 257 11.72 -6.13 -20.94
C VAL A 257 11.81 -5.33 -19.65
N SER A 258 12.57 -5.81 -18.68
CA SER A 258 12.67 -5.20 -17.34
C SER A 258 14.11 -5.01 -16.89
N TYR A 259 14.40 -3.93 -16.19
CA TYR A 259 15.65 -3.66 -15.49
C TYR A 259 15.42 -3.50 -13.99
N ASP A 260 16.13 -4.28 -13.16
CA ASP A 260 16.00 -4.27 -11.69
C ASP A 260 17.09 -3.46 -10.95
N GLY A 261 17.89 -2.68 -11.68
CA GLY A 261 19.05 -1.98 -11.13
C GLY A 261 20.38 -2.71 -11.33
N ALA A 262 20.37 -3.96 -11.82
CA ALA A 262 21.59 -4.70 -12.14
C ALA A 262 21.47 -5.64 -13.36
N THR A 263 20.25 -6.05 -13.71
CA THR A 263 20.00 -7.08 -14.73
C THR A 263 18.82 -6.69 -15.62
N ILE A 264 19.03 -6.76 -16.93
CA ILE A 264 17.93 -6.75 -17.91
C ILE A 264 17.40 -8.18 -18.06
N ARG A 265 16.08 -8.35 -18.03
CA ARG A 265 15.39 -9.62 -18.28
C ARG A 265 14.37 -9.48 -19.40
N TYR A 266 14.29 -10.52 -20.23
CA TYR A 266 13.31 -10.68 -21.30
C TYR A 266 12.37 -11.81 -20.93
N VAL A 267 11.08 -11.53 -20.89
CA VAL A 267 10.08 -12.44 -20.31
C VAL A 267 8.92 -12.64 -21.27
N ARG A 268 8.43 -13.88 -21.32
CA ARG A 268 7.15 -14.25 -21.96
C ARG A 268 6.28 -14.96 -20.94
N ASN A 269 5.09 -14.42 -20.65
CA ASN A 269 4.11 -15.00 -19.72
C ASN A 269 4.75 -15.39 -18.36
N GLY A 270 5.59 -14.52 -17.81
CA GLY A 270 6.32 -14.76 -16.55
C GLY A 270 7.57 -15.65 -16.67
N SER A 271 7.77 -16.33 -17.80
CA SER A 271 8.95 -17.17 -18.03
C SER A 271 10.10 -16.35 -18.62
N VAL A 272 11.26 -16.35 -17.96
CA VAL A 272 12.47 -15.68 -18.44
C VAL A 272 13.04 -16.42 -19.65
N LEU A 273 13.18 -15.69 -20.76
CA LEU A 273 13.80 -16.17 -21.99
C LEU A 273 15.31 -15.94 -21.97
N ARG A 274 15.74 -14.80 -21.42
CA ARG A 274 17.13 -14.37 -21.31
C ARG A 274 17.29 -13.33 -20.21
N SER A 275 18.49 -13.31 -19.62
CA SER A 275 18.94 -12.25 -18.72
C SER A 275 20.33 -11.77 -19.13
N VAL A 276 20.61 -10.49 -18.93
CA VAL A 276 21.94 -9.90 -19.12
C VAL A 276 22.24 -8.94 -17.97
N ALA A 277 23.38 -9.14 -17.32
CA ALA A 277 23.86 -8.24 -16.28
C ALA A 277 24.41 -6.96 -16.92
N VAL A 278 23.95 -5.81 -16.45
CA VAL A 278 24.36 -4.50 -16.98
C VAL A 278 24.22 -3.43 -15.89
N ALA A 279 25.15 -2.49 -15.84
CA ALA A 279 25.08 -1.35 -14.94
C ALA A 279 24.60 -0.12 -15.70
N ILE A 280 23.35 0.28 -15.46
CA ILE A 280 22.71 1.44 -16.09
C ILE A 280 22.51 2.50 -15.02
N THR A 281 23.07 3.69 -15.26
CA THR A 281 22.97 4.84 -14.35
C THR A 281 22.09 5.95 -14.92
N GLN A 282 21.76 5.85 -16.22
CA GLN A 282 20.85 6.74 -16.91
C GLN A 282 19.38 6.36 -16.61
N PRO A 283 18.44 7.32 -16.72
CA PRO A 283 17.02 6.99 -16.84
C PRO A 283 16.78 6.11 -18.07
N LEU A 284 15.88 5.14 -17.94
CA LEU A 284 15.41 4.30 -19.03
C LEU A 284 14.14 4.86 -19.64
N TYR A 285 13.96 4.70 -20.94
CA TYR A 285 12.78 5.11 -21.70
C TYR A 285 12.17 3.87 -22.36
N ALA A 286 10.85 3.84 -22.52
CA ALA A 286 10.22 2.87 -23.39
C ALA A 286 10.36 3.32 -24.84
N ASP A 287 10.68 2.38 -25.71
CA ASP A 287 10.88 2.63 -27.13
C ASP A 287 10.33 1.48 -27.97
N SER A 288 9.97 1.77 -29.21
CA SER A 288 9.40 0.79 -30.13
C SER A 288 9.53 1.19 -31.58
N THR A 289 9.51 0.18 -32.46
CA THR A 289 9.46 0.38 -33.90
C THR A 289 8.62 -0.70 -34.58
N PHE A 290 7.89 -0.32 -35.61
CA PHE A 290 6.92 -1.13 -36.34
C PHE A 290 7.27 -1.08 -37.82
N HIS A 291 7.55 -2.25 -38.38
CA HIS A 291 7.82 -2.40 -39.80
C HIS A 291 6.55 -2.63 -40.61
N SER A 292 5.75 -3.61 -40.21
CA SER A 292 4.57 -4.01 -40.98
C SER A 292 3.39 -3.07 -40.76
N VAL A 293 2.80 -2.56 -41.85
CA VAL A 293 1.48 -1.91 -41.79
C VAL A 293 0.47 -2.91 -41.21
N GLY A 294 -0.34 -2.44 -40.26
CA GLY A 294 -1.26 -3.25 -39.45
C GLY A 294 -0.62 -3.92 -38.24
N GLY A 295 0.71 -3.85 -38.05
CA GLY A 295 1.38 -4.31 -36.85
C GLY A 295 0.82 -3.59 -35.62
N LYS A 296 0.36 -4.37 -34.64
CA LYS A 296 -0.32 -3.85 -33.46
C LYS A 296 0.15 -4.54 -32.19
N VAL A 297 0.36 -3.73 -31.15
CA VAL A 297 0.44 -4.20 -29.77
C VAL A 297 -0.71 -3.62 -28.97
N THR A 298 -1.18 -4.36 -27.99
CA THR A 298 -2.16 -3.94 -27.01
C THR A 298 -1.53 -3.99 -25.62
N ASP A 299 -2.12 -3.26 -24.68
CA ASP A 299 -1.66 -3.27 -23.29
C ASP A 299 -0.20 -2.85 -23.14
N LEU A 300 0.25 -1.91 -23.98
CA LEU A 300 1.58 -1.30 -23.86
C LEU A 300 1.62 -0.47 -22.58
N ARG A 301 2.53 -0.83 -21.67
CA ARG A 301 2.75 -0.16 -20.39
C ARG A 301 4.24 0.07 -20.18
N PHE A 302 4.58 1.22 -19.61
CA PHE A 302 5.93 1.55 -19.19
C PHE A 302 5.89 2.17 -17.80
N GLU A 303 6.53 1.50 -16.85
CA GLU A 303 6.32 1.75 -15.43
C GLU A 303 7.65 1.60 -14.67
N PRO A 304 7.78 2.23 -13.48
CA PRO A 304 8.88 1.93 -12.58
C PRO A 304 8.87 0.46 -12.25
N TYR A 305 10.01 -0.19 -12.47
CA TYR A 305 10.18 -1.57 -12.04
C TYR A 305 10.82 -1.55 -10.67
N THR A 306 9.99 -1.19 -9.71
CA THR A 306 10.29 -1.42 -8.31
C THR A 306 9.84 -2.83 -7.97
N PHE A 307 10.78 -3.77 -7.89
CA PHE A 307 10.75 -4.54 -6.66
C PHE A 307 10.95 -3.53 -5.53
N ALA A 308 10.28 -3.73 -4.39
CA ALA A 308 10.76 -3.10 -3.16
C ALA A 308 12.20 -3.61 -2.95
N ASP A 309 13.14 -2.83 -3.49
CA ASP A 309 14.56 -2.78 -3.22
C ASP A 309 15.33 -4.11 -3.21
N GLY A 310 15.25 -4.95 -4.26
CA GLY A 310 16.15 -6.11 -4.39
C GLY A 310 16.19 -7.05 -3.18
N VAL A 311 15.14 -7.03 -2.35
CA VAL A 311 15.16 -7.60 -1.02
C VAL A 311 15.03 -9.11 -1.12
N LEU A 312 14.08 -9.70 -1.85
CA LEU A 312 13.90 -11.16 -1.85
C LEU A 312 14.56 -11.84 -3.05
N VAL A 313 15.35 -12.89 -2.79
CA VAL A 313 15.92 -13.77 -3.82
C VAL A 313 15.50 -15.21 -3.57
N GLY A 314 15.03 -15.86 -4.62
CA GLY A 314 14.88 -17.31 -4.67
C GLY A 314 16.25 -17.99 -4.74
N GLU A 315 16.43 -19.01 -3.92
CA GLU A 315 17.63 -19.83 -3.79
C GLU A 315 17.26 -21.32 -3.94
N ALA A 316 18.15 -22.08 -4.57
CA ALA A 316 18.08 -23.55 -4.67
C ALA A 316 16.71 -24.12 -5.13
N GLY A 317 16.03 -23.47 -6.08
CA GLY A 317 14.83 -24.01 -6.71
C GLY A 317 13.50 -23.38 -6.30
N VAL A 318 13.51 -22.24 -5.58
CA VAL A 318 12.32 -21.37 -5.47
C VAL A 318 12.42 -20.26 -6.51
N ALA A 319 11.38 -20.11 -7.33
CA ALA A 319 11.19 -18.94 -8.17
C ALA A 319 10.31 -17.93 -7.42
N VAL A 320 10.73 -16.66 -7.42
CA VAL A 320 9.98 -15.54 -6.86
C VAL A 320 9.56 -14.63 -8.02
N ASP A 321 8.26 -14.40 -8.16
CA ASP A 321 7.65 -13.55 -9.18
C ASP A 321 6.60 -12.63 -8.53
N GLY A 322 6.87 -11.31 -8.51
CA GLY A 322 6.08 -10.35 -7.75
C GLY A 322 5.95 -10.73 -6.27
N SER A 323 4.72 -10.90 -5.78
CA SER A 323 4.37 -11.33 -4.42
C SER A 323 4.19 -12.85 -4.28
N THR A 324 4.60 -13.63 -5.29
CA THR A 324 4.44 -15.09 -5.32
C THR A 324 5.80 -15.77 -5.23
N ALA A 325 5.93 -16.77 -4.34
CA ALA A 325 7.09 -17.64 -4.30
C ALA A 325 6.66 -19.10 -4.50
N THR A 326 7.31 -19.80 -5.42
CA THR A 326 6.96 -21.17 -5.82
C THR A 326 8.19 -22.05 -5.88
N LYS A 327 8.16 -23.23 -5.27
CA LYS A 327 9.20 -24.25 -5.47
C LYS A 327 9.07 -24.87 -6.87
N THR A 328 9.91 -24.41 -7.80
CA THR A 328 9.97 -24.80 -9.21
C THR A 328 11.08 -25.80 -9.52
N GLY A 329 12.04 -25.98 -8.61
CA GLY A 329 13.17 -26.90 -8.75
C GLY A 329 13.75 -27.37 -7.41
N GLY A 330 14.95 -27.94 -7.43
CA GLY A 330 15.59 -28.56 -6.26
C GLY A 330 15.21 -30.04 -6.07
N ALA A 331 15.73 -30.67 -5.01
CA ALA A 331 15.36 -32.05 -4.68
C ALA A 331 13.88 -32.14 -4.28
N ALA A 332 13.19 -33.15 -4.83
CA ALA A 332 11.82 -33.47 -4.44
C ALA A 332 11.78 -33.93 -2.97
N ASP A 333 10.75 -33.50 -2.25
CA ASP A 333 10.50 -33.87 -0.86
C ASP A 333 11.73 -33.64 0.05
N SER A 334 12.27 -32.43 -0.06
CA SER A 334 13.45 -32.01 0.70
C SER A 334 13.40 -30.52 1.01
N TRP A 335 13.71 -30.17 2.26
CA TRP A 335 13.87 -28.80 2.77
C TRP A 335 15.19 -28.17 2.31
N SER A 336 15.34 -28.03 0.99
CA SER A 336 16.57 -27.59 0.34
C SER A 336 16.33 -26.48 -0.69
N SER A 337 15.20 -25.79 -0.58
CA SER A 337 14.83 -24.69 -1.48
C SER A 337 14.20 -23.58 -0.65
N ALA A 338 14.60 -22.34 -0.87
CA ALA A 338 14.13 -21.21 -0.06
C ALA A 338 14.06 -19.95 -0.91
N PHE A 339 13.31 -18.96 -0.45
CA PHE A 339 13.63 -17.56 -0.71
C PHE A 339 14.11 -16.91 0.59
N ARG A 340 14.92 -15.86 0.46
CA ARG A 340 15.36 -15.05 1.60
C ARG A 340 15.47 -13.59 1.25
N SER A 341 15.47 -12.72 2.25
CA SER A 341 15.80 -11.32 2.07
C SER A 341 17.31 -11.06 2.10
N ARG A 342 17.80 -10.16 1.23
CA ARG A 342 19.17 -9.61 1.19
C ARG A 342 19.32 -8.42 2.12
N VAL A 343 18.20 -7.78 2.45
CA VAL A 343 18.12 -6.66 3.39
C VAL A 343 17.37 -7.13 4.62
N GLY A 344 17.91 -6.75 5.79
CA GLY A 344 17.29 -7.00 7.08
C GLY A 344 16.94 -5.71 7.78
N TYR A 345 15.97 -5.76 8.69
CA TYR A 345 15.46 -4.61 9.44
C TYR A 345 15.73 -4.74 10.93
N THR A 346 16.21 -3.66 11.54
CA THR A 346 16.42 -3.57 13.00
C THR A 346 15.23 -2.87 13.66
N GLY A 347 14.97 -3.17 14.95
CA GLY A 347 13.93 -2.50 15.74
C GLY A 347 12.49 -2.95 15.44
N GLY A 348 12.26 -3.70 14.35
CA GLY A 348 11.00 -4.34 14.04
C GLY A 348 10.94 -4.81 12.58
N ALA A 349 10.31 -5.96 12.35
CA ALA A 349 10.17 -6.58 11.04
C ALA A 349 8.92 -7.46 10.98
N SER A 350 8.32 -7.61 9.81
CA SER A 350 7.24 -8.58 9.59
C SER A 350 7.30 -9.18 8.21
N VAL A 351 7.05 -10.49 8.16
CA VAL A 351 6.73 -11.22 6.94
C VAL A 351 5.27 -11.71 7.02
N SER A 352 4.54 -11.57 5.93
CA SER A 352 3.18 -12.10 5.79
C SER A 352 2.99 -12.71 4.41
N PHE A 353 2.13 -13.72 4.31
CA PHE A 353 1.91 -14.49 3.08
C PHE A 353 0.61 -15.31 3.17
N ARG A 354 0.19 -15.86 2.04
CA ARG A 354 -0.92 -16.82 1.94
C ARG A 354 -0.47 -18.12 1.29
N PRO A 355 -0.59 -19.29 1.96
CA PRO A 355 -0.38 -20.58 1.31
C PRO A 355 -1.39 -20.77 0.17
N ALA A 356 -0.92 -21.08 -1.04
CA ALA A 356 -1.81 -21.38 -2.17
C ALA A 356 -2.45 -22.77 -2.06
N GLN A 357 -1.88 -23.64 -1.23
CA GLN A 357 -2.35 -24.99 -0.96
C GLN A 357 -2.29 -25.30 0.54
N ALA A 358 -3.16 -26.22 1.00
CA ALA A 358 -3.15 -26.75 2.37
C ALA A 358 -2.57 -28.17 2.46
N ASN A 359 -1.99 -28.67 1.37
CA ASN A 359 -1.48 -30.03 1.24
C ASN A 359 -0.01 -30.09 0.79
N LYS A 360 0.76 -29.06 1.16
CA LYS A 360 2.17 -28.90 0.80
C LYS A 360 2.97 -28.45 2.02
N HIS A 361 4.21 -28.92 2.12
CA HIS A 361 5.12 -28.48 3.18
C HIS A 361 5.90 -27.23 2.75
N LEU A 362 5.70 -26.13 3.49
CA LEU A 362 6.50 -24.91 3.41
C LEU A 362 6.61 -24.22 4.77
N MET A 363 7.70 -23.51 4.99
CA MET A 363 7.95 -22.69 6.16
C MET A 363 8.36 -21.29 5.72
N VAL A 364 7.84 -20.27 6.39
CA VAL A 364 8.21 -18.87 6.16
C VAL A 364 8.27 -18.16 7.51
N GLY A 365 9.26 -17.30 7.69
CA GLY A 365 9.55 -16.72 8.98
C GLY A 365 10.53 -15.55 8.93
N LEU A 366 10.95 -15.14 10.13
CA LEU A 366 12.01 -14.19 10.35
C LEU A 366 13.27 -14.91 10.83
N ASN A 367 14.43 -14.41 10.38
CA ASN A 367 15.75 -14.93 10.72
C ASN A 367 16.69 -13.76 11.03
N SER A 368 17.53 -13.88 12.05
CA SER A 368 18.55 -12.88 12.44
C SER A 368 19.93 -13.15 11.83
N ASP A 369 20.16 -14.34 11.25
CA ASP A 369 21.37 -14.72 10.53
C ASP A 369 21.03 -15.48 9.22
N PRO A 370 20.71 -14.76 8.13
CA PRO A 370 20.25 -15.36 6.87
C PRO A 370 21.38 -16.05 6.07
N ALA A 371 22.61 -16.07 6.61
CA ALA A 371 23.76 -16.66 5.95
C ALA A 371 23.81 -18.20 6.06
N ALA A 372 22.87 -18.83 6.76
CA ALA A 372 23.03 -20.21 7.22
C ALA A 372 22.78 -21.30 6.16
N ASP A 373 21.69 -21.32 5.41
CA ASP A 373 21.40 -22.29 4.31
C ASP A 373 19.92 -22.17 3.87
N THR A 374 19.43 -23.13 3.08
CA THR A 374 18.02 -23.24 2.64
C THR A 374 17.19 -24.13 3.58
N SER A 375 17.74 -24.52 4.72
CA SER A 375 17.13 -25.45 5.68
C SER A 375 16.16 -24.70 6.59
N TYR A 376 15.09 -25.37 7.02
CA TYR A 376 14.23 -24.83 8.08
C TYR A 376 14.95 -24.67 9.42
N ALA A 377 16.08 -25.36 9.62
CA ALA A 377 16.83 -25.33 10.87
C ALA A 377 17.46 -23.96 11.16
N SER A 378 17.63 -23.12 10.12
CA SER A 378 18.15 -21.75 10.26
C SER A 378 17.06 -20.74 10.62
N LEU A 379 15.78 -21.11 10.55
CA LEU A 379 14.68 -20.20 10.86
C LEU A 379 14.58 -19.98 12.37
N ASP A 380 14.82 -18.74 12.79
CA ASP A 380 14.69 -18.33 14.19
C ASP A 380 13.23 -18.28 14.64
N TRP A 381 12.31 -17.78 13.80
CA TRP A 381 10.88 -17.71 14.10
C TRP A 381 10.06 -17.97 12.84
N ALA A 382 9.30 -19.05 12.78
CA ALA A 382 8.58 -19.43 11.56
C ALA A 382 7.21 -20.07 11.79
N LEU A 383 6.38 -19.99 10.76
CA LEU A 383 5.15 -20.76 10.62
C LEU A 383 5.38 -21.88 9.61
N TRP A 384 5.10 -23.13 10.01
CA TRP A 384 5.10 -24.30 9.15
C TRP A 384 3.69 -24.65 8.70
N ALA A 385 3.40 -24.37 7.44
CA ALA A 385 2.24 -24.89 6.74
C ALA A 385 2.53 -26.33 6.31
N CYS A 386 1.91 -27.28 7.00
CA CYS A 386 2.14 -28.71 6.81
C CYS A 386 1.19 -29.33 5.76
N ASP A 387 1.58 -30.44 5.16
CA ASP A 387 0.82 -31.12 4.10
C ASP A 387 -0.47 -31.80 4.60
N ASN A 388 -0.59 -31.98 5.91
CA ASN A 388 -1.78 -32.49 6.58
C ASN A 388 -2.81 -31.37 6.89
N GLY A 389 -2.56 -30.13 6.45
CA GLY A 389 -3.43 -28.97 6.71
C GLY A 389 -3.29 -28.39 8.11
N HIS A 390 -2.28 -28.78 8.90
CA HIS A 390 -1.96 -28.14 10.18
C HIS A 390 -0.88 -27.08 10.06
N LEU A 391 -1.00 -26.06 10.90
CA LEU A 391 -0.04 -24.98 11.07
C LEU A 391 0.74 -25.21 12.36
N TYR A 392 2.06 -25.25 12.27
CA TYR A 392 2.93 -25.37 13.45
C TYR A 392 3.79 -24.12 13.62
N ILE A 393 4.15 -23.82 14.86
CA ILE A 393 5.03 -22.69 15.21
C ILE A 393 6.42 -23.22 15.52
N TYR A 394 7.43 -22.64 14.88
CA TYR A 394 8.84 -22.98 15.04
C TYR A 394 9.62 -21.82 15.64
N GLU A 395 10.48 -22.14 16.61
CA GLU A 395 11.42 -21.20 17.22
C GLU A 395 12.81 -21.86 17.27
N ASN A 396 13.82 -21.19 16.74
CA ASN A 396 15.21 -21.66 16.64
C ASN A 396 15.31 -23.07 16.06
N GLY A 397 14.67 -23.30 14.91
CA GLY A 397 14.66 -24.60 14.21
C GLY A 397 13.86 -25.73 14.89
N ASN A 398 13.18 -25.48 16.01
CA ASN A 398 12.41 -26.48 16.75
C ASN A 398 10.91 -26.20 16.72
N MET A 399 10.09 -27.25 16.58
CA MET A 399 8.63 -27.13 16.70
C MET A 399 8.23 -26.89 18.16
N ILE A 400 7.55 -25.77 18.44
CA ILE A 400 7.18 -25.38 19.80
C ILE A 400 5.68 -25.53 20.07
N ALA A 401 4.83 -25.43 19.04
CA ALA A 401 3.38 -25.56 19.19
C ALA A 401 2.68 -26.04 17.91
N ASP A 402 1.58 -26.78 18.09
CA ASP A 402 0.54 -26.98 17.08
C ASP A 402 -0.48 -25.84 17.18
N ALA A 403 -0.62 -25.07 16.11
CA ALA A 403 -1.52 -23.91 16.02
C ALA A 403 -2.85 -24.24 15.31
N GLY A 404 -3.15 -25.53 15.15
CA GLY A 404 -4.38 -26.06 14.57
C GLY A 404 -4.40 -26.00 13.04
N ALA A 405 -5.58 -26.21 12.47
CA ALA A 405 -5.75 -26.27 11.01
C ALA A 405 -5.54 -24.90 10.33
N TYR A 406 -5.02 -24.91 9.11
CA TYR A 406 -5.02 -23.78 8.18
C TYR A 406 -5.62 -24.19 6.83
N ASN A 407 -6.11 -23.22 6.08
CA ASN A 407 -6.63 -23.40 4.73
C ASN A 407 -5.78 -22.64 3.72
N ALA A 408 -5.85 -23.09 2.46
CA ALA A 408 -5.32 -22.32 1.34
C ALA A 408 -5.97 -20.92 1.33
N GLY A 409 -5.15 -19.90 1.18
CA GLY A 409 -5.57 -18.50 1.22
C GLY A 409 -5.63 -17.87 2.62
N ASP A 410 -5.41 -18.60 3.72
CA ASP A 410 -5.31 -17.97 5.05
C ASP A 410 -4.11 -16.99 5.08
N LEU A 411 -4.30 -15.81 5.67
CA LEU A 411 -3.22 -14.84 5.87
C LEU A 411 -2.40 -15.25 7.08
N LEU A 412 -1.15 -15.65 6.85
CA LEU A 412 -0.21 -16.04 7.89
C LEU A 412 0.84 -14.95 8.06
N SER A 413 1.26 -14.69 9.31
CA SER A 413 2.32 -13.71 9.57
C SER A 413 3.16 -14.05 10.78
N VAL A 414 4.45 -13.71 10.67
CA VAL A 414 5.41 -13.64 11.77
C VAL A 414 5.92 -12.21 11.83
N SER A 415 5.86 -11.59 13.01
CA SER A 415 6.26 -10.19 13.20
C SER A 415 7.02 -9.98 14.49
N TYR A 416 8.05 -9.15 14.46
CA TYR A 416 8.71 -8.59 15.63
C TYR A 416 8.40 -7.10 15.75
N ASP A 417 7.83 -6.69 16.87
CA ASP A 417 7.43 -5.29 17.11
C ASP A 417 8.49 -4.44 17.83
N GLY A 418 9.65 -5.02 18.13
CA GLY A 418 10.69 -4.42 18.98
C GLY A 418 10.69 -4.93 20.42
N THR A 419 9.67 -5.67 20.83
CA THR A 419 9.52 -6.22 22.19
C THR A 419 9.08 -7.68 22.22
N ALA A 420 8.34 -8.13 21.21
CA ALA A 420 7.86 -9.49 21.11
C ALA A 420 7.76 -9.96 19.65
N VAL A 421 7.97 -11.26 19.47
CA VAL A 421 7.64 -11.97 18.23
C VAL A 421 6.22 -12.49 18.33
N GLN A 422 5.38 -12.15 17.35
CA GLN A 422 3.98 -12.56 17.27
C GLN A 422 3.75 -13.40 16.02
N TYR A 423 2.92 -14.44 16.18
CA TYR A 423 2.49 -15.35 15.13
C TYR A 423 0.99 -15.18 14.95
N THR A 424 0.53 -14.91 13.72
CA THR A 424 -0.89 -14.67 13.47
C THR A 424 -1.43 -15.48 12.29
N LYS A 425 -2.74 -15.78 12.36
CA LYS A 425 -3.53 -16.32 11.26
C LYS A 425 -4.80 -15.49 11.12
N ASN A 426 -5.02 -14.92 9.94
CA ASN A 426 -6.13 -14.01 9.63
C ASN A 426 -6.26 -12.86 10.66
N GLY A 427 -5.12 -12.34 11.13
CA GLY A 427 -5.04 -11.28 12.14
C GLY A 427 -5.24 -11.74 13.60
N VAL A 428 -5.56 -13.01 13.84
CA VAL A 428 -5.68 -13.57 15.20
C VAL A 428 -4.32 -14.05 15.68
N VAL A 429 -3.90 -13.59 16.86
CA VAL A 429 -2.64 -14.02 17.51
C VAL A 429 -2.75 -15.47 17.97
N LEU A 430 -1.88 -16.31 17.43
CA LEU A 430 -1.72 -17.72 17.80
C LEU A 430 -0.74 -17.87 18.96
N ARG A 431 0.31 -17.03 18.98
CA ARG A 431 1.36 -17.01 20.00
C ARG A 431 2.07 -15.66 20.00
N SER A 432 2.54 -15.25 21.17
CA SER A 432 3.40 -14.09 21.37
C SER A 432 4.55 -14.47 22.30
N VAL A 433 5.78 -14.11 21.94
CA VAL A 433 6.99 -14.37 22.73
C VAL A 433 7.75 -13.08 22.92
N THR A 434 7.83 -12.60 24.17
CA THR A 434 8.63 -11.43 24.52
C THR A 434 10.11 -11.74 24.38
N THR A 435 10.83 -10.94 23.60
CA THR A 435 12.26 -11.10 23.36
C THR A 435 12.88 -9.78 22.89
N THR A 436 14.18 -9.62 23.15
CA THR A 436 14.94 -8.45 22.70
C THR A 436 15.86 -8.86 21.57
N ILE A 437 15.58 -8.39 20.35
CA ILE A 437 16.36 -8.66 19.16
C ILE A 437 17.02 -7.36 18.72
N THR A 438 18.34 -7.33 18.79
CA THR A 438 19.15 -6.16 18.38
C THR A 438 19.75 -6.33 16.99
N GLN A 439 19.75 -7.55 16.45
CA GLN A 439 20.23 -7.85 15.11
C GLN A 439 19.21 -7.46 14.04
N PRO A 440 19.65 -7.23 12.78
CA PRO A 440 18.73 -7.12 11.65
C PRO A 440 17.96 -8.42 11.46
N LEU A 441 16.66 -8.31 11.21
CA LEU A 441 15.78 -9.42 10.90
C LEU A 441 15.49 -9.47 9.41
N TYR A 442 15.59 -10.66 8.84
CA TYR A 442 15.41 -10.96 7.43
C TYR A 442 14.17 -11.84 7.25
N ALA A 443 13.46 -11.69 6.13
CA ALA A 443 12.48 -12.70 5.73
C ALA A 443 13.23 -13.91 5.21
N ASP A 444 12.82 -15.09 5.65
CA ASP A 444 13.46 -16.33 5.27
C ASP A 444 12.42 -17.44 5.16
N SER A 445 12.78 -18.52 4.50
CA SER A 445 11.85 -19.61 4.24
C SER A 445 12.55 -20.94 3.98
N SER A 446 11.77 -22.01 3.96
CA SER A 446 12.21 -23.30 3.43
C SER A 446 11.00 -24.01 2.81
N PHE A 447 11.16 -24.58 1.63
CA PHE A 447 10.12 -25.23 0.84
C PHE A 447 10.53 -26.68 0.59
N HIS A 448 9.64 -27.60 0.97
CA HIS A 448 9.90 -29.03 0.85
C HIS A 448 9.20 -29.65 -0.35
N THR A 449 7.89 -29.49 -0.45
CA THR A 449 7.11 -30.18 -1.47
C THR A 449 7.18 -29.44 -2.81
N ALA A 450 7.45 -30.16 -3.90
CA ALA A 450 7.44 -29.58 -5.24
C ALA A 450 6.09 -28.92 -5.57
N GLY A 451 6.14 -27.73 -6.16
CA GLY A 451 4.97 -26.90 -6.47
C GLY A 451 4.33 -26.23 -5.25
N ALA A 452 4.90 -26.34 -4.05
CA ALA A 452 4.49 -25.53 -2.91
C ALA A 452 4.61 -24.04 -3.26
N GLN A 453 3.53 -23.30 -3.05
CA GLN A 453 3.42 -21.91 -3.46
C GLN A 453 2.81 -21.05 -2.35
N ILE A 454 3.30 -19.84 -2.23
CA ILE A 454 2.69 -18.77 -1.46
C ILE A 454 2.40 -17.57 -2.35
N THR A 455 1.38 -16.80 -1.99
CA THR A 455 0.95 -15.56 -2.66
C THR A 455 0.84 -14.45 -1.62
N ASP A 456 0.65 -13.20 -2.07
CA ASP A 456 0.58 -12.02 -1.21
C ASP A 456 1.76 -11.93 -0.22
N LEU A 457 2.94 -12.38 -0.64
CA LEU A 457 4.16 -12.28 0.15
C LEU A 457 4.53 -10.81 0.33
N VAL A 458 4.56 -10.37 1.58
CA VAL A 458 4.94 -9.01 1.98
C VAL A 458 5.97 -9.12 3.09
N PHE A 459 7.12 -8.46 2.91
CA PHE A 459 8.14 -8.30 3.94
C PHE A 459 8.40 -6.81 4.16
N THR A 460 8.28 -6.35 5.39
CA THR A 460 8.38 -4.93 5.76
C THR A 460 9.18 -4.74 7.05
N GLY A 461 9.92 -3.65 7.11
CA GLY A 461 10.61 -3.18 8.31
C GLY A 461 9.95 -2.00 8.97
N GLY A 462 10.30 -1.76 10.23
CA GLY A 462 9.92 -0.57 10.97
C GLY A 462 9.72 -0.87 12.45
N ALA A 463 10.20 0.04 13.31
CA ALA A 463 9.81 0.02 14.72
C ALA A 463 8.30 0.29 14.80
N THR A 464 7.57 -0.56 15.52
CA THR A 464 6.11 -0.52 15.80
C THR A 464 5.23 -1.31 14.83
N LEU A 465 4.97 -2.58 15.17
CA LEU A 465 3.80 -3.34 14.72
C LEU A 465 2.86 -3.53 15.92
N SER A 466 1.57 -3.28 15.70
CA SER A 466 0.56 -2.83 16.68
C SER A 466 -0.02 -3.94 17.58
N GLY A 467 -0.09 -3.70 18.91
CA GLY A 467 -0.96 -4.44 19.84
C GLY A 467 -1.51 -3.52 20.94
N VAL A 468 -2.82 -3.30 21.00
CA VAL A 468 -3.47 -2.35 21.95
C VAL A 468 -4.38 -3.10 22.94
N LYS A 469 -4.17 -2.93 24.25
CA LYS A 469 -5.02 -3.40 25.36
C LYS A 469 -6.10 -2.37 25.70
N SER A 470 -7.32 -2.80 26.05
CA SER A 470 -8.47 -1.93 26.37
C SER A 470 -9.04 -2.23 27.77
N TYR A 471 -9.40 -1.18 28.53
CA TYR A 471 -9.93 -1.25 29.90
C TYR A 471 -11.25 -0.50 30.00
N TYR A 472 -12.24 -1.09 30.69
CA TYR A 472 -13.63 -0.61 30.74
C TYR A 472 -14.10 -0.36 32.19
N ASP A 473 -15.11 0.49 32.38
CA ASP A 473 -15.82 0.66 33.67
C ASP A 473 -16.96 -0.36 33.86
N ALA A 474 -17.68 -0.27 34.99
CA ALA A 474 -18.78 -1.16 35.34
C ALA A 474 -19.97 -1.08 34.36
N ASP A 475 -20.10 0.03 33.62
CA ASP A 475 -21.12 0.25 32.60
C ASP A 475 -20.62 -0.15 31.20
N SER A 476 -19.46 -0.84 31.13
CA SER A 476 -18.79 -1.27 29.90
C SER A 476 -18.33 -0.15 28.97
N ARG A 477 -18.10 1.06 29.49
CA ARG A 477 -17.54 2.18 28.71
C ARG A 477 -16.02 2.10 28.71
N LEU A 478 -15.39 2.35 27.56
CA LEU A 478 -13.92 2.30 27.40
C LEU A 478 -13.28 3.46 28.17
N ARG A 479 -12.47 3.16 29.19
CA ARG A 479 -11.81 4.17 30.05
C ARG A 479 -10.36 4.39 29.71
N MET A 480 -9.67 3.36 29.20
CA MET A 480 -8.27 3.46 28.86
C MET A 480 -7.88 2.44 27.78
N THR A 481 -6.99 2.85 26.88
CA THR A 481 -6.27 1.95 25.99
C THR A 481 -4.77 2.06 26.26
N GLN A 482 -4.06 0.94 26.15
CA GLN A 482 -2.61 0.89 26.29
C GLN A 482 -2.00 0.20 25.08
N ASP A 483 -1.11 0.87 24.35
CA ASP A 483 -0.41 0.23 23.24
C ASP A 483 0.70 -0.73 23.72
N ALA A 484 1.33 -1.42 22.77
CA ALA A 484 2.37 -2.41 23.03
C ALA A 484 3.65 -1.78 23.64
N LEU A 485 3.85 -0.48 23.47
CA LEU A 485 4.94 0.29 24.05
C LEU A 485 4.62 0.78 25.48
N GLY A 486 3.42 0.48 25.98
CA GLY A 486 2.96 0.88 27.30
C GLY A 486 2.35 2.28 27.34
N ASN A 487 2.25 2.98 26.21
CA ASN A 487 1.65 4.30 26.08
C ASN A 487 0.14 4.21 26.35
N ARG A 488 -0.39 5.10 27.18
CA ARG A 488 -1.80 5.04 27.65
C ARG A 488 -2.63 6.19 27.11
N GLN A 489 -3.84 5.91 26.66
CA GLN A 489 -4.84 6.92 26.33
C GLN A 489 -6.09 6.73 27.18
N TRP A 490 -6.58 7.81 27.80
CA TRP A 490 -7.72 7.80 28.72
C TRP A 490 -8.94 8.49 28.11
N PHE A 491 -10.12 8.08 28.56
CA PHE A 491 -11.42 8.53 28.10
C PHE A 491 -12.32 8.89 29.29
N VAL A 492 -12.96 10.06 29.25
CA VAL A 492 -13.86 10.56 30.30
C VAL A 492 -15.22 10.87 29.71
N TYR A 493 -16.27 10.41 30.40
CA TYR A 493 -17.66 10.57 30.01
C TYR A 493 -18.44 11.39 31.04
N ASP A 494 -19.47 12.12 30.60
CA ASP A 494 -20.43 12.81 31.46
C ASP A 494 -21.53 11.88 32.01
N GLU A 495 -22.44 12.44 32.81
CA GLU A 495 -23.61 11.72 33.38
C GLU A 495 -24.60 11.21 32.31
N ALA A 496 -24.49 11.67 31.06
CA ALA A 496 -25.29 11.22 29.93
C ALA A 496 -24.54 10.22 29.02
N ASP A 497 -23.45 9.63 29.52
CA ASP A 497 -22.57 8.67 28.81
C ASP A 497 -21.87 9.23 27.56
N ARG A 498 -21.74 10.55 27.43
CA ARG A 498 -21.06 11.19 26.29
C ARG A 498 -19.60 11.45 26.63
N LEU A 499 -18.69 11.17 25.70
CA LEU A 499 -17.26 11.40 25.86
C LEU A 499 -16.96 12.91 25.93
N VAL A 500 -16.62 13.42 27.10
CA VAL A 500 -16.29 14.84 27.33
C VAL A 500 -14.80 15.13 27.31
N ALA A 501 -13.94 14.11 27.42
CA ALA A 501 -12.49 14.33 27.34
C ALA A 501 -11.68 13.09 26.94
N THR A 502 -10.54 13.33 26.27
CA THR A 502 -9.49 12.33 26.02
C THR A 502 -8.13 12.84 26.46
N ILE A 503 -7.31 11.97 27.06
CA ILE A 503 -5.92 12.27 27.42
C ILE A 503 -5.03 11.26 26.71
N ASN A 504 -4.16 11.70 25.81
CA ASN A 504 -3.24 10.78 25.13
C ASN A 504 -2.02 10.45 25.99
N ALA A 505 -1.15 9.56 25.49
CA ALA A 505 0.03 9.05 26.21
C ALA A 505 1.12 10.07 26.49
N LEU A 506 1.06 11.25 25.86
CA LEU A 506 1.94 12.37 26.15
C LEU A 506 1.32 13.31 27.19
N GLY A 507 0.13 12.99 27.71
CA GLY A 507 -0.60 13.82 28.65
C GLY A 507 -1.45 14.92 27.99
N GLN A 508 -1.60 14.94 26.67
CA GLN A 508 -2.37 16.00 26.01
C GLN A 508 -3.86 15.78 26.25
N LEU A 509 -4.52 16.71 26.96
CA LEU A 509 -5.97 16.71 27.20
C LEU A 509 -6.71 17.45 26.08
N THR A 510 -7.73 16.79 25.55
CA THR A 510 -8.73 17.38 24.65
C THR A 510 -10.11 17.28 25.29
N GLU A 511 -10.78 18.40 25.52
CA GLU A 511 -12.15 18.50 26.03
C GLU A 511 -13.16 18.70 24.89
N THR A 512 -14.33 18.09 25.02
CA THR A 512 -15.46 18.17 24.09
C THR A 512 -16.70 18.69 24.83
N VAL A 513 -17.22 19.84 24.39
CA VAL A 513 -18.39 20.48 25.00
C VAL A 513 -19.62 20.23 24.15
N TYR A 514 -20.74 19.86 24.77
CA TYR A 514 -22.00 19.54 24.09
C TYR A 514 -23.09 20.58 24.38
N ASN A 515 -23.98 20.81 23.41
CA ASN A 515 -25.24 21.52 23.64
C ASN A 515 -26.30 20.60 24.27
N LYS A 516 -27.47 21.18 24.59
CA LYS A 516 -28.63 20.44 25.13
C LYS A 516 -29.20 19.38 24.19
N ALA A 517 -28.92 19.46 22.90
CA ALA A 517 -29.31 18.45 21.91
C ALA A 517 -28.26 17.34 21.75
N GLY A 518 -27.19 17.34 22.55
CA GLY A 518 -26.13 16.32 22.50
C GLY A 518 -25.10 16.53 21.39
N GLN A 519 -25.07 17.70 20.76
CA GLN A 519 -24.15 18.00 19.66
C GLN A 519 -22.92 18.75 20.17
N VAL A 520 -21.74 18.43 19.65
CA VAL A 520 -20.47 19.06 20.05
C VAL A 520 -20.43 20.52 19.62
N THR A 521 -20.43 21.47 20.54
CA THR A 521 -20.31 22.90 20.23
C THR A 521 -18.88 23.41 20.29
N GLN A 522 -17.98 22.72 20.98
CA GLN A 522 -16.60 23.17 21.15
C GLN A 522 -15.66 21.98 21.37
N THR A 523 -14.44 22.09 20.86
CA THR A 523 -13.31 21.24 21.29
C THR A 523 -12.18 22.14 21.76
N ILE A 524 -11.61 21.83 22.93
CA ILE A 524 -10.53 22.60 23.57
C ILE A 524 -9.34 21.69 23.81
N ALA A 525 -8.17 22.01 23.23
CA ALA A 525 -6.93 21.29 23.50
C ALA A 525 -6.04 22.10 24.44
N TYR A 526 -5.62 21.50 25.55
CA TYR A 526 -4.84 22.14 26.59
C TYR A 526 -3.34 21.94 26.32
N ALA A 527 -2.56 23.03 26.42
CA ALA A 527 -1.11 22.96 26.21
C ALA A 527 -0.33 22.40 27.41
N SER A 528 -0.91 22.43 28.60
CA SER A 528 -0.37 21.79 29.80
C SER A 528 -0.59 20.29 29.73
N LEU A 529 0.49 19.50 29.82
CA LEU A 529 0.41 18.05 29.80
C LEU A 529 -0.05 17.52 31.17
N VAL A 530 -0.99 16.59 31.15
CA VAL A 530 -1.32 15.70 32.26
C VAL A 530 -0.10 14.81 32.56
N ASN A 531 0.29 14.68 33.83
CA ASN A 531 1.28 13.69 34.23
C ASN A 531 0.56 12.35 34.42
N LEU A 532 0.98 11.33 33.67
CA LEU A 532 0.27 10.06 33.52
C LEU A 532 0.75 8.99 34.51
#